data_AF-V9PPI1-F1
#
_entry.id   AF-V9PPI1-F1
#
_cell.length_a   1.000
_cell.length_b   1.000
_cell.length_c   1.000
_cell.angle_alpha   90.00
_cell.angle_beta   90.00
_cell.angle_gamma   90.00
#
_symmetry.space_group_name_H-M   'P 1'
#
loop_
_entity.id
_entity.type
_entity.pdbx_description
1 polymer ?
#
loop_
_entity_poly.entity_id
_entity_poly.type
_entity_poly.pdbx_seq_one_letter_code
_entity_poly.pdbx_strand_id
1 'polypeptide(L)'
;CENVSQMKCALAASFSGGYFNIDGSVDFDQDTSQTVSNKSLLAQSTLIWNGGTRELHDKKTIKDPHLMDRWRNSLITTPTMLTTDMYLEPMSTMVQLVNGNKYEATYDALKDFLGGNFTVVANRQKVEEERLREEQKKKEEEERKKNEQNKKEDTIVTPTVSSGPDCFPPHSIVTIFENGIEKMKPMQELNVGDLVLSYDVKKKISTFSPLILWAHADQYRDVKYLLIKLEDSSKIKISGEHLIMVGINHKTMMAKNVNKGDALYMLHKGFVKVVAITEVIETGLLAPITAAGNIFVEGILASCYANLVDVKILGELVKISGQTVGDLGFLPLRVARYFF
;
A
#
# COMPACT_ATOMS: atom_id res chain seq x y z
N CYS A 1 18.51 -32.36 11.39
CA CYS A 1 17.64 -32.47 12.58
C CYS A 1 18.22 -31.81 13.85
N GLU A 2 19.27 -30.98 13.78
CA GLU A 2 19.91 -30.43 15.00
C GLU A 2 19.32 -29.08 15.47
N ASN A 3 18.75 -28.25 14.59
CA ASN A 3 18.27 -26.90 14.97
C ASN A 3 16.95 -26.87 15.76
N VAL A 4 16.06 -27.86 15.59
CA VAL A 4 14.77 -27.88 16.31
C VAL A 4 14.95 -28.32 17.77
N SER A 5 16.01 -29.09 18.06
CA SER A 5 16.34 -29.54 19.42
C SER A 5 16.92 -28.40 20.26
N GLN A 6 17.79 -27.58 19.68
CA GLN A 6 18.37 -26.42 20.38
C GLN A 6 17.31 -25.35 20.71
N MET A 7 16.34 -25.15 19.82
CA MET A 7 15.22 -24.23 20.06
C MET A 7 14.31 -24.69 21.21
N LYS A 8 14.08 -26.02 21.32
CA LYS A 8 13.31 -26.59 22.45
C LYS A 8 14.08 -26.50 23.77
N CYS A 9 15.40 -26.67 23.78
CA CYS A 9 16.22 -26.48 24.98
C CYS A 9 16.28 -25.01 25.43
N ALA A 10 16.37 -24.06 24.50
CA ALA A 10 16.34 -22.63 24.82
C ALA A 10 14.97 -22.18 25.36
N LEU A 11 13.88 -22.77 24.85
CA LEU A 11 12.52 -22.53 25.36
C LEU A 11 12.30 -23.16 26.74
N ALA A 12 12.90 -24.33 27.01
CA ALA A 12 12.83 -24.98 28.32
C ALA A 12 13.61 -24.20 29.40
N ALA A 13 14.78 -23.65 29.03
CA ALA A 13 15.60 -22.83 29.93
C ALA A 13 14.95 -21.48 30.29
N SER A 14 14.07 -20.95 29.43
CA SER A 14 13.35 -19.68 29.68
C SER A 14 12.12 -19.85 30.57
N PHE A 15 11.65 -21.08 30.81
CA PHE A 15 10.58 -21.39 31.77
C PHE A 15 11.09 -21.75 33.18
N SER A 16 12.37 -22.09 33.31
CA SER A 16 13.01 -22.36 34.60
C SER A 16 13.93 -21.20 34.99
N GLY A 17 13.35 -20.13 35.54
CA GLY A 17 14.15 -19.10 36.21
C GLY A 17 14.73 -19.67 37.50
N GLY A 18 15.93 -20.23 37.46
CA GLY A 18 16.65 -20.73 38.63
C GLY A 18 17.98 -21.37 38.25
N TYR A 19 19.07 -20.78 38.74
CA TYR A 19 20.45 -21.21 38.56
C TYR A 19 20.66 -22.70 38.84
N PHE A 20 21.54 -23.32 38.04
CA PHE A 20 22.26 -24.51 38.46
C PHE A 20 23.13 -24.13 39.66
N ASN A 21 22.92 -24.78 40.81
CA ASN A 21 23.99 -25.03 41.76
C ASN A 21 24.07 -26.54 41.98
N ILE A 22 25.24 -27.05 41.64
CA ILE A 22 25.73 -28.34 42.10
C ILE A 22 26.12 -28.15 43.56
N ASP A 23 25.72 -29.12 44.37
CA ASP A 23 26.06 -29.33 45.78
C ASP A 23 25.29 -28.55 46.86
N GLY A 24 24.93 -29.28 47.91
CA GLY A 24 23.85 -28.97 48.84
C GLY A 24 24.10 -27.87 49.87
N SER A 25 23.05 -27.13 50.21
CA SER A 25 22.62 -26.72 51.58
C SER A 25 21.62 -25.54 51.52
N VAL A 26 20.37 -25.86 51.88
CA VAL A 26 19.39 -25.22 52.79
C VAL A 26 19.42 -23.69 53.10
N ASP A 27 18.19 -23.13 53.16
CA ASP A 27 17.62 -21.96 53.90
C ASP A 27 17.77 -20.53 53.36
N PHE A 28 16.67 -19.87 52.93
CA PHE A 28 15.63 -19.06 53.67
C PHE A 28 15.93 -17.57 53.35
N ASP A 29 15.04 -16.71 52.83
CA ASP A 29 13.80 -16.24 53.45
C ASP A 29 12.97 -15.35 52.46
N GLN A 30 11.74 -15.06 52.90
CA GLN A 30 10.60 -14.30 52.34
C GLN A 30 10.94 -12.91 51.72
N ASP A 31 10.14 -12.26 50.86
CA ASP A 31 8.74 -11.88 51.13
C ASP A 31 8.01 -11.23 49.92
N THR A 32 6.69 -11.36 49.94
CA THR A 32 5.64 -10.58 49.25
C THR A 32 5.62 -10.41 47.73
N SER A 33 4.80 -11.22 47.06
CA SER A 33 3.98 -10.78 45.93
C SER A 33 2.74 -11.68 45.85
N GLN A 34 1.56 -11.09 46.05
CA GLN A 34 0.28 -11.80 45.95
C GLN A 34 0.19 -12.47 44.57
N THR A 35 0.18 -13.79 44.57
CA THR A 35 0.06 -14.61 43.37
C THR A 35 -1.35 -14.50 42.81
N VAL A 36 -1.53 -13.59 41.85
CA VAL A 36 -2.71 -13.62 40.97
C VAL A 36 -2.65 -14.95 40.21
N SER A 37 -3.54 -15.89 40.56
CA SER A 37 -3.53 -17.21 39.93
C SER A 37 -3.73 -17.10 38.41
N ASN A 38 -3.02 -17.93 37.64
CA ASN A 38 -3.10 -17.97 36.16
C ASN A 38 -4.54 -18.10 35.62
N LYS A 39 -5.46 -18.68 36.41
CA LYS A 39 -6.89 -18.74 36.07
C LYS A 39 -7.57 -17.37 36.09
N SER A 40 -7.19 -16.48 37.00
CA SER A 40 -7.73 -15.11 37.08
C SER A 40 -7.23 -14.25 35.92
N LEU A 41 -5.96 -14.42 35.53
CA LEU A 41 -5.36 -13.67 34.43
C LEU A 41 -6.01 -14.03 33.07
N LEU A 42 -6.25 -15.32 32.84
CA LEU A 42 -6.91 -15.83 31.62
C LEU A 42 -8.42 -15.54 31.55
N ALA A 43 -9.05 -15.24 32.68
CA ALA A 43 -10.46 -14.85 32.72
C ALA A 43 -10.67 -13.36 32.36
N GLN A 44 -9.64 -12.53 32.57
CA GLN A 44 -9.65 -11.10 32.29
C GLN A 44 -9.10 -10.75 30.91
N SER A 45 -8.43 -11.68 30.22
CA SER A 45 -7.99 -11.49 28.85
C SER A 45 -9.15 -11.73 27.87
N THR A 46 -9.57 -10.67 27.20
CA THR A 46 -10.44 -10.75 26.03
C THR A 46 -9.68 -11.44 24.91
N LEU A 47 -10.07 -12.68 24.61
CA LEU A 47 -9.55 -13.43 23.47
C LEU A 47 -10.07 -12.82 22.18
N ILE A 48 -9.24 -12.00 21.54
CA ILE A 48 -9.52 -11.45 20.21
C ILE A 48 -9.06 -12.49 19.19
N TRP A 49 -10.00 -13.12 18.51
CA TRP A 49 -9.74 -14.07 17.45
C TRP A 49 -9.55 -13.32 16.12
N ASN A 50 -8.38 -13.44 15.53
CA ASN A 50 -8.06 -12.80 14.25
C ASN A 50 -8.12 -13.84 13.13
N GLY A 51 -9.05 -13.65 12.18
CA GLY A 51 -9.19 -14.50 10.99
C GLY A 51 -9.79 -15.90 11.24
N GLY A 52 -9.91 -16.66 10.15
CA GLY A 52 -10.44 -18.03 10.14
C GLY A 52 -11.96 -18.10 10.33
N THR A 53 -12.52 -19.31 10.30
CA THR A 53 -13.96 -19.54 10.45
C THR A 53 -14.44 -19.15 11.86
N ARG A 54 -15.39 -18.21 11.93
CA ARG A 54 -15.93 -17.65 13.19
C ARG A 54 -16.61 -18.70 14.09
N GLU A 55 -17.13 -19.78 13.50
CA GLU A 55 -17.73 -20.90 14.25
C GLU A 55 -16.72 -21.62 15.15
N LEU A 56 -15.42 -21.44 14.90
CA LEU A 56 -14.35 -22.03 15.69
C LEU A 56 -13.76 -21.05 16.71
N HIS A 57 -14.30 -19.84 16.86
CA HIS A 57 -13.86 -18.84 17.85
C HIS A 57 -14.40 -19.15 19.26
N ASP A 58 -14.13 -20.35 19.77
CA ASP A 58 -14.57 -20.84 21.08
C ASP A 58 -13.35 -21.26 21.93
N LYS A 59 -13.45 -21.09 23.25
CA LYS A 59 -12.47 -21.61 24.23
C LYS A 59 -12.21 -23.12 24.07
N LYS A 60 -13.18 -23.89 23.57
CA LYS A 60 -13.03 -25.32 23.30
C LYS A 60 -12.04 -25.59 22.16
N THR A 61 -12.03 -24.76 21.13
CA THR A 61 -11.09 -24.85 20.00
C THR A 61 -9.64 -24.71 20.44
N ILE A 62 -9.38 -23.92 21.49
CA ILE A 62 -8.02 -23.74 22.05
C ILE A 62 -7.51 -25.01 22.71
N LYS A 63 -8.43 -25.81 23.28
CA LYS A 63 -8.10 -27.00 24.07
C LYS A 63 -8.10 -28.29 23.26
N ASP A 64 -8.76 -28.30 22.11
CA ASP A 64 -8.88 -29.45 21.22
C ASP A 64 -7.93 -29.30 20.02
N PRO A 65 -6.87 -30.13 19.91
CA PRO A 65 -5.90 -30.05 18.82
C PRO A 65 -6.54 -30.15 17.42
N HIS A 66 -7.59 -30.96 17.27
CA HIS A 66 -8.22 -31.19 15.98
C HIS A 66 -9.09 -30.00 15.56
N LEU A 67 -9.78 -29.35 16.51
CA LEU A 67 -10.50 -28.11 16.23
C LEU A 67 -9.55 -26.94 15.93
N MET A 68 -8.40 -26.90 16.63
CA MET A 68 -7.36 -25.90 16.35
C MET A 68 -6.79 -26.05 14.94
N ASP A 69 -6.52 -27.26 14.50
CA ASP A 69 -6.01 -27.50 13.14
C ASP A 69 -7.06 -27.21 12.07
N ARG A 70 -8.35 -27.49 12.33
CA ARG A 70 -9.45 -27.02 11.46
C ARG A 70 -9.52 -25.50 11.37
N TRP A 71 -9.32 -24.79 12.47
CA TRP A 71 -9.29 -23.32 12.46
C TRP A 71 -8.06 -22.80 11.71
N ARG A 72 -6.88 -23.38 11.91
CA ARG A 72 -5.66 -23.02 11.15
C ARG A 72 -5.83 -23.21 9.66
N ASN A 73 -6.43 -24.32 9.24
CA ASN A 73 -6.70 -24.60 7.83
C ASN A 73 -7.80 -23.72 7.22
N SER A 74 -8.58 -23.03 8.07
CA SER A 74 -9.58 -22.05 7.62
C SER A 74 -9.01 -20.64 7.44
N LEU A 75 -7.77 -20.41 7.85
CA LEU A 75 -7.07 -19.16 7.57
C LEU A 75 -6.77 -19.09 6.07
N ILE A 76 -7.09 -17.96 5.46
CA ILE A 76 -6.91 -17.73 4.01
C ILE A 76 -5.42 -17.94 3.69
N THR A 77 -5.13 -18.65 2.59
CA THR A 77 -3.78 -19.05 2.16
C THR A 77 -2.84 -17.90 1.80
N THR A 78 -3.32 -16.67 1.82
CA THR A 78 -2.53 -15.45 1.63
C THR A 78 -2.70 -14.51 2.83
N PRO A 79 -1.61 -14.12 3.53
CA PRO A 79 -1.71 -13.18 4.63
C PRO A 79 -2.06 -11.79 4.08
N THR A 80 -3.20 -11.24 4.50
CA THR A 80 -3.42 -9.79 4.41
C THR A 80 -2.35 -9.11 5.25
N MET A 81 -1.36 -8.52 4.61
CA MET A 81 -0.42 -7.58 5.23
C MET A 81 -1.19 -6.60 6.10
N LEU A 82 -0.75 -6.43 7.35
CA LEU A 82 -1.32 -5.45 8.28
C LEU A 82 -1.29 -4.07 7.61
N THR A 83 -2.46 -3.48 7.38
CA THR A 83 -2.62 -2.16 6.75
C THR A 83 -2.38 -1.00 7.73
N THR A 84 -1.96 -1.31 8.96
CA THR A 84 -1.67 -0.35 10.01
C THR A 84 -0.19 -0.44 10.35
N ASP A 85 0.53 0.67 10.25
CA ASP A 85 1.90 0.78 10.75
C ASP A 85 1.92 0.42 12.23
N MET A 86 2.50 -0.73 12.56
CA MET A 86 2.73 -1.11 13.93
C MET A 86 3.95 -0.34 14.43
N TYR A 87 3.72 0.57 15.37
CA TYR A 87 4.80 1.18 16.14
C TYR A 87 5.44 0.11 17.02
N LEU A 88 6.62 -0.35 16.60
CA LEU A 88 7.41 -1.30 17.37
C LEU A 88 8.03 -0.56 18.56
N GLU A 89 7.49 -0.75 19.75
CA GLU A 89 8.14 -0.30 20.98
C GLU A 89 9.38 -1.17 21.24
N PRO A 90 10.53 -0.56 21.54
CA PRO A 90 11.72 -1.31 21.91
C PRO A 90 11.44 -2.23 23.10
N MET A 91 11.88 -3.48 22.99
CA MET A 91 11.68 -4.48 24.04
C MET A 91 12.28 -4.04 25.38
N SER A 92 13.30 -3.17 25.35
CA SER A 92 13.87 -2.51 26.54
C SER A 92 12.89 -1.64 27.32
N THR A 93 11.94 -0.97 26.63
CA THR A 93 10.88 -0.16 27.25
C THR A 93 9.89 -1.06 28.00
N MET A 94 9.59 -2.24 27.46
CA MET A 94 8.78 -3.26 28.17
C MET A 94 9.52 -3.85 29.36
N VAL A 95 10.82 -4.12 29.24
CA VAL A 95 11.64 -4.65 30.34
C VAL A 95 11.78 -3.63 31.47
N GLN A 96 11.85 -2.33 31.17
CA GLN A 96 11.87 -1.27 32.19
C GLN A 96 10.61 -1.28 33.07
N LEU A 97 9.43 -1.57 32.49
CA LEU A 97 8.17 -1.66 33.21
C LEU A 97 8.12 -2.86 34.19
N VAL A 98 8.87 -3.93 33.89
CA VAL A 98 8.92 -5.16 34.71
C VAL A 98 10.06 -5.10 35.72
N ASN A 99 11.21 -4.53 35.35
CA ASN A 99 12.37 -4.39 36.22
C ASN A 99 13.20 -3.17 35.81
N GLY A 100 12.99 -2.06 36.53
CA GLY A 100 13.60 -0.76 36.23
C GLY A 100 15.12 -0.77 36.20
N ASN A 101 15.78 -1.72 36.87
CA ASN A 101 17.24 -1.78 36.97
C ASN A 101 17.92 -2.62 35.86
N LYS A 102 17.14 -3.29 35.00
CA LYS A 102 17.67 -4.16 33.91
C LYS A 102 17.52 -3.57 32.51
N TYR A 103 16.98 -2.36 32.40
CA TYR A 103 16.71 -1.72 31.11
C TYR A 103 18.01 -1.45 30.31
N GLU A 104 19.03 -0.93 31.00
CA GLU A 104 20.33 -0.57 30.41
C GLU A 104 21.05 -1.79 29.85
N ALA A 105 21.21 -2.85 30.66
CA ALA A 105 21.87 -4.09 30.23
C ALA A 105 21.15 -4.76 29.04
N THR A 106 19.81 -4.68 28.99
CA THR A 106 19.03 -5.26 27.89
C THR A 106 19.13 -4.41 26.62
N TYR A 107 19.19 -3.09 26.77
CA TYR A 107 19.37 -2.15 25.66
C TYR A 107 20.77 -2.28 25.05
N ASP A 108 21.81 -2.39 25.88
CA ASP A 108 23.19 -2.56 25.43
C ASP A 108 23.40 -3.91 24.73
N ALA A 109 22.84 -5.00 25.26
CA ALA A 109 22.87 -6.31 24.61
C ALA A 109 22.16 -6.29 23.24
N LEU A 110 21.04 -5.57 23.11
CA LEU A 110 20.33 -5.41 21.86
C LEU A 110 21.11 -4.56 20.85
N LYS A 111 21.76 -3.49 21.33
CA LYS A 111 22.63 -2.63 20.52
C LYS A 111 23.83 -3.39 19.96
N ASP A 112 24.47 -4.21 20.80
CA ASP A 112 25.58 -5.07 20.39
C ASP A 112 25.13 -6.16 19.41
N PHE A 113 23.97 -6.78 19.64
CA PHE A 113 23.41 -7.80 18.73
C PHE A 113 23.08 -7.24 17.34
N LEU A 114 22.56 -6.01 17.26
CA LEU A 114 22.14 -5.38 16.01
C LEU A 114 23.25 -4.58 15.31
N GLY A 115 24.43 -4.43 15.93
CA GLY A 115 25.61 -3.83 15.32
C GLY A 115 25.47 -2.35 14.89
N GLY A 116 24.52 -1.62 15.47
CA GLY A 116 24.15 -0.26 15.06
C GLY A 116 24.43 0.83 16.10
N ASN A 117 24.77 2.04 15.64
CA ASN A 117 24.84 3.22 16.51
C ASN A 117 23.43 3.83 16.70
N PHE A 118 22.74 3.41 17.76
CA PHE A 118 21.44 3.97 18.14
C PHE A 118 21.60 5.17 19.09
N THR A 119 20.93 6.28 18.79
CA THR A 119 20.82 7.46 19.65
C THR A 119 19.56 7.37 20.53
N VAL A 120 19.74 7.40 21.85
CA VAL A 120 18.61 7.50 22.79
C VAL A 120 18.13 8.94 22.81
N VAL A 121 16.97 9.21 22.23
CA VAL A 121 16.33 10.52 22.32
C VAL A 121 15.73 10.65 23.73
N ALA A 122 16.50 11.24 24.64
CA ALA A 122 16.03 11.54 25.99
C ALA A 122 14.91 12.61 25.94
N ASN A 123 13.77 12.29 26.54
CA ASN A 123 12.52 13.06 26.59
C ASN A 123 11.73 13.18 25.27
N ARG A 124 11.10 12.06 24.88
CA ARG A 124 10.00 12.00 23.89
C ARG A 124 8.92 13.08 24.11
N GLN A 125 8.62 13.46 25.35
CA GLN A 125 7.64 14.52 25.66
C GLN A 125 8.09 15.89 25.18
N LYS A 126 9.38 16.24 25.31
CA LYS A 126 9.91 17.53 24.82
C LYS A 126 9.92 17.58 23.30
N VAL A 127 10.27 16.48 22.64
CA VAL A 127 10.25 16.37 21.18
C VAL A 127 8.82 16.46 20.64
N GLU A 128 7.87 15.81 21.31
CA GLU A 128 6.45 15.90 20.92
C GLU A 128 5.89 17.29 21.17
N GLU A 129 6.20 17.93 22.31
CA GLU A 129 5.84 19.32 22.58
C GLU A 129 6.47 20.30 21.58
N GLU A 130 7.73 20.08 21.19
CA GLU A 130 8.43 20.89 20.19
C GLU A 130 7.84 20.69 18.80
N ARG A 131 7.50 19.44 18.43
CA ARG A 131 6.81 19.10 17.18
C ARG A 131 5.41 19.73 17.12
N LEU A 132 4.63 19.63 18.19
CA LEU A 132 3.31 20.26 18.28
C LEU A 132 3.40 21.79 18.23
N ARG A 133 4.42 22.39 18.85
CA ARG A 133 4.69 23.83 18.75
C ARG A 133 5.10 24.26 17.35
N GLU A 134 5.92 23.48 16.65
CA GLU A 134 6.28 23.74 15.26
C GLU A 134 5.09 23.58 14.32
N GLU A 135 4.24 22.58 14.53
CA GLU A 135 3.00 22.40 13.78
C GLU A 135 2.01 23.54 14.01
N GLN A 136 1.87 24.02 15.26
CA GLN A 136 1.04 25.19 15.57
C GLN A 136 1.60 26.45 14.90
N LYS A 137 2.91 26.69 14.97
CA LYS A 137 3.54 27.82 14.28
C LYS A 137 3.36 27.76 12.76
N LYS A 138 3.49 26.56 12.16
CA LYS A 138 3.22 26.37 10.72
C LYS A 138 1.77 26.65 10.38
N LYS A 139 0.80 26.19 11.19
CA LYS A 139 -0.62 26.48 11.00
C LYS A 139 -0.93 27.97 11.13
N GLU A 140 -0.37 28.65 12.13
CA GLU A 140 -0.53 30.09 12.31
C GLU A 140 0.14 30.90 11.19
N GLU A 141 1.29 30.45 10.68
CA GLU A 141 1.96 31.07 9.54
C GLU A 141 1.19 30.83 8.23
N GLU A 142 0.62 29.64 8.03
CA GLU A 142 -0.29 29.34 6.92
C GLU A 142 -1.57 30.18 6.98
N GLU A 143 -2.12 30.39 8.18
CA GLU A 143 -3.32 31.21 8.38
C GLU A 143 -3.01 32.71 8.21
N ARG A 144 -1.84 33.18 8.64
CA ARG A 144 -1.33 34.53 8.32
C ARG A 144 -1.11 34.71 6.82
N LYS A 145 -0.50 33.74 6.14
CA LYS A 145 -0.32 33.77 4.68
C LYS A 145 -1.66 33.80 3.94
N LYS A 146 -2.65 32.99 4.38
CA LYS A 146 -4.03 33.04 3.86
C LYS A 146 -4.70 34.39 4.08
N ASN A 147 -4.54 34.99 5.26
CA ASN A 147 -5.13 36.30 5.56
C ASN A 147 -4.43 37.46 4.83
N GLU A 148 -3.13 37.37 4.58
CA GLU A 148 -2.39 38.31 3.72
C GLU A 148 -2.73 38.15 2.24
N GLN A 149 -3.05 36.93 1.79
CA GLN A 149 -3.59 36.64 0.44
C GLN A 149 -5.00 37.21 0.28
N ASN A 150 -5.89 37.01 1.25
CA ASN A 150 -7.26 37.55 1.23
C ASN A 150 -7.31 39.10 1.25
N LYS A 151 -6.24 39.78 1.67
CA LYS A 151 -6.15 41.25 1.66
C LYS A 151 -5.55 41.82 0.37
N LYS A 152 -5.02 40.98 -0.53
CA LYS A 152 -4.45 41.37 -1.83
C LYS A 152 -5.29 40.92 -3.04
N GLU A 153 -6.34 40.13 -2.83
CA GLU A 153 -7.23 39.62 -3.90
C GLU A 153 -8.44 40.52 -4.19
N ASP A 154 -8.19 41.83 -4.33
CA ASP A 154 -9.06 42.75 -5.09
C ASP A 154 -8.44 43.04 -6.46
N THR A 155 -7.77 42.07 -7.10
CA THR A 155 -7.55 42.07 -8.56
C THR A 155 -7.00 40.74 -9.06
N ILE A 156 -7.73 40.15 -10.02
CA ILE A 156 -7.29 39.21 -11.07
C ILE A 156 -7.06 37.74 -10.64
N VAL A 157 -8.03 36.94 -11.12
CA VAL A 157 -8.17 35.48 -11.17
C VAL A 157 -6.90 34.71 -11.60
N THR A 158 -6.51 33.68 -10.84
CA THR A 158 -6.19 32.32 -11.37
C THR A 158 -6.42 31.24 -10.28
N PRO A 159 -6.95 30.04 -10.63
CA PRO A 159 -7.47 29.08 -9.66
C PRO A 159 -6.43 28.04 -9.20
N THR A 160 -6.56 27.64 -7.94
CA THR A 160 -5.84 26.54 -7.29
C THR A 160 -6.32 25.17 -7.82
N VAL A 161 -5.37 24.28 -8.12
CA VAL A 161 -5.60 22.91 -8.59
C VAL A 161 -6.15 22.06 -7.44
N SER A 162 -7.44 21.72 -7.48
CA SER A 162 -7.99 20.58 -6.75
C SER A 162 -7.76 19.31 -7.58
N SER A 163 -6.90 18.40 -7.14
CA SER A 163 -6.59 17.15 -7.85
C SER A 163 -7.81 16.21 -7.84
N GLY A 164 -8.37 15.95 -9.01
CA GLY A 164 -9.44 14.97 -9.22
C GLY A 164 -8.95 13.52 -9.00
N PRO A 165 -9.87 12.54 -9.04
CA PRO A 165 -9.52 11.12 -8.93
C PRO A 165 -8.77 10.62 -10.18
N ASP A 166 -7.88 9.65 -9.96
CA ASP A 166 -6.83 9.17 -10.89
C ASP A 166 -7.04 7.68 -11.24
N CYS A 167 -8.08 7.33 -12.01
CA CYS A 167 -8.59 5.95 -12.00
C CYS A 167 -9.49 5.53 -13.18
N PHE A 168 -9.77 4.23 -13.25
CA PHE A 168 -10.80 3.59 -14.08
C PHE A 168 -11.97 3.10 -13.22
N PRO A 169 -13.17 2.92 -13.80
CA PRO A 169 -14.28 2.26 -13.12
C PRO A 169 -14.02 0.75 -12.88
N PRO A 170 -14.54 0.16 -11.78
CA PRO A 170 -14.38 -1.27 -11.46
C PRO A 170 -14.85 -2.24 -12.55
N HIS A 171 -15.91 -1.84 -13.28
CA HIS A 171 -16.56 -2.66 -14.31
C HIS A 171 -15.92 -2.55 -15.69
N SER A 172 -14.89 -1.73 -15.86
CA SER A 172 -14.17 -1.62 -17.13
C SER A 172 -13.53 -2.95 -17.49
N ILE A 173 -13.63 -3.36 -18.75
CA ILE A 173 -13.14 -4.65 -19.19
C ILE A 173 -11.68 -4.56 -19.63
N VAL A 174 -10.89 -5.53 -19.21
CA VAL A 174 -9.51 -5.73 -19.66
C VAL A 174 -9.35 -7.13 -20.24
N THR A 175 -8.38 -7.29 -21.14
CA THR A 175 -7.96 -8.60 -21.63
C THR A 175 -6.81 -9.11 -20.78
N ILE A 176 -6.90 -10.37 -20.33
CA ILE A 176 -5.85 -11.07 -19.59
C ILE A 176 -5.42 -12.33 -20.33
N PHE A 177 -4.24 -12.85 -19.99
CA PHE A 177 -3.75 -14.14 -20.42
C PHE A 177 -3.66 -15.10 -19.22
N GLU A 178 -4.46 -16.16 -19.24
CA GLU A 178 -4.57 -17.12 -18.14
C GLU A 178 -4.77 -18.52 -18.71
N ASN A 179 -4.01 -19.50 -18.22
CA ASN A 179 -4.08 -20.90 -18.67
C ASN A 179 -3.89 -21.08 -20.20
N GLY A 180 -3.02 -20.28 -20.80
CA GLY A 180 -2.70 -20.37 -22.22
C GLY A 180 -3.73 -19.74 -23.17
N ILE A 181 -4.77 -19.10 -22.64
CA ILE A 181 -5.83 -18.46 -23.42
C ILE A 181 -6.06 -17.01 -22.99
N GLU A 182 -6.47 -16.19 -23.95
CA GLU A 182 -6.93 -14.82 -23.68
C GLU A 182 -8.35 -14.84 -23.14
N LYS A 183 -8.60 -14.04 -22.09
CA LYS A 183 -9.93 -13.87 -21.49
C LYS A 183 -10.19 -12.40 -21.21
N MET A 184 -11.45 -12.01 -21.30
CA MET A 184 -11.89 -10.69 -20.85
C MET A 184 -12.37 -10.79 -19.39
N LYS A 185 -11.90 -9.90 -18.52
CA LYS A 185 -12.35 -9.79 -17.13
C LYS A 185 -12.67 -8.34 -16.79
N PRO A 186 -13.68 -8.08 -15.94
CA PRO A 186 -13.83 -6.80 -15.26
C PRO A 186 -12.56 -6.46 -14.47
N MET A 187 -12.17 -5.19 -14.47
CA MET A 187 -10.95 -4.73 -13.80
C MET A 187 -10.92 -5.07 -12.31
N GLN A 188 -12.08 -5.05 -11.64
CA GLN A 188 -12.22 -5.43 -10.23
C GLN A 188 -11.93 -6.91 -9.92
N GLU A 189 -11.92 -7.78 -10.92
CA GLU A 189 -11.62 -9.20 -10.75
C GLU A 189 -10.13 -9.52 -10.94
N LEU A 190 -9.32 -8.51 -11.26
CA LEU A 190 -7.88 -8.69 -11.44
C LEU A 190 -7.17 -8.90 -10.11
N ASN A 191 -6.24 -9.85 -10.10
CA ASN A 191 -5.33 -10.08 -9.00
C ASN A 191 -3.92 -9.61 -9.35
N VAL A 192 -3.16 -9.21 -8.33
CA VAL A 192 -1.73 -8.93 -8.51
C VAL A 192 -1.05 -10.19 -9.06
N GLY A 193 -0.30 -10.03 -10.15
CA GLY A 193 0.29 -11.12 -10.92
C GLY A 193 -0.48 -11.51 -12.18
N ASP A 194 -1.75 -11.12 -12.32
CA ASP A 194 -2.50 -11.36 -13.55
C ASP A 194 -1.79 -10.69 -14.74
N LEU A 195 -1.62 -11.45 -15.82
CA LEU A 195 -1.00 -10.99 -17.05
C LEU A 195 -2.05 -10.23 -17.87
N VAL A 196 -2.04 -8.91 -17.78
CA VAL A 196 -2.98 -8.03 -18.51
C VAL A 196 -2.39 -7.60 -19.84
N LEU A 197 -3.26 -7.37 -20.82
CA LEU A 197 -2.84 -6.88 -22.14
C LEU A 197 -2.34 -5.44 -22.03
N SER A 198 -1.11 -5.24 -22.48
CA SER A 198 -0.35 -4.00 -22.45
C SER A 198 0.38 -3.80 -23.79
N TYR A 199 1.16 -2.74 -23.89
CA TYR A 199 1.91 -2.35 -25.08
C TYR A 199 3.39 -2.16 -24.77
N ASP A 200 4.25 -2.88 -25.49
CA ASP A 200 5.70 -2.68 -25.44
C ASP A 200 6.06 -1.56 -26.43
N VAL A 201 6.31 -0.36 -25.90
CA VAL A 201 6.64 0.83 -26.70
C VAL A 201 7.94 0.64 -27.50
N LYS A 202 8.92 -0.12 -26.98
CA LYS A 202 10.21 -0.33 -27.65
C LYS A 202 10.05 -1.27 -28.84
N LYS A 203 9.34 -2.38 -28.63
CA LYS A 203 9.09 -3.38 -29.69
C LYS A 203 7.93 -3.02 -30.61
N LYS A 204 7.12 -2.03 -30.23
CA LYS A 204 5.90 -1.59 -30.93
C LYS A 204 4.91 -2.72 -31.17
N ILE A 205 4.74 -3.59 -30.17
CA ILE A 205 3.82 -4.73 -30.21
C ILE A 205 2.99 -4.78 -28.93
N SER A 206 1.78 -5.32 -29.02
CA SER A 206 1.02 -5.71 -27.84
C SER A 206 1.72 -6.87 -27.12
N THR A 207 1.67 -6.86 -25.79
CA THR A 207 2.29 -7.87 -24.94
C THR A 207 1.46 -8.07 -23.69
N PHE A 208 1.67 -9.17 -22.98
CA PHE A 208 1.06 -9.38 -21.68
C PHE A 208 2.03 -8.98 -20.57
N SER A 209 1.56 -8.14 -19.65
CA SER A 209 2.35 -7.58 -18.57
C SER A 209 1.69 -7.87 -17.22
N PRO A 210 2.44 -8.31 -16.20
CA PRO A 210 1.85 -8.57 -14.89
C PRO A 210 1.34 -7.27 -14.25
N LEU A 211 0.16 -7.35 -13.64
CA LEU A 211 -0.28 -6.39 -12.64
C LEU A 211 0.64 -6.48 -11.42
N ILE A 212 1.25 -5.37 -11.03
CA ILE A 212 2.21 -5.32 -9.92
C ILE A 212 1.51 -4.93 -8.62
N LEU A 213 0.64 -3.92 -8.68
CA LEU A 213 -0.09 -3.40 -7.53
C LEU A 213 -1.28 -2.55 -7.97
N TRP A 214 -2.12 -2.19 -7.00
CA TRP A 214 -3.15 -1.16 -7.13
C TRP A 214 -2.64 0.12 -6.47
N ALA A 215 -2.44 1.19 -7.25
CA ALA A 215 -2.05 2.48 -6.68
C ALA A 215 -3.20 3.14 -5.91
N HIS A 216 -4.43 2.81 -6.29
CA HIS A 216 -5.64 3.24 -5.63
C HIS A 216 -6.74 2.21 -5.90
N ALA A 217 -7.50 1.85 -4.87
CA ALA A 217 -8.68 1.01 -4.98
C ALA A 217 -9.69 1.41 -3.90
N ASP A 218 -10.86 1.88 -4.31
CA ASP A 218 -11.98 2.21 -3.42
C ASP A 218 -13.26 1.82 -4.17
N GLN A 219 -14.06 0.91 -3.62
CA GLN A 219 -15.25 0.39 -4.30
C GLN A 219 -16.53 1.19 -4.00
N TYR A 220 -16.48 2.16 -3.09
CA TYR A 220 -17.68 2.83 -2.56
C TYR A 220 -17.74 4.32 -2.89
N ARG A 221 -16.66 4.90 -3.41
CA ARG A 221 -16.60 6.31 -3.78
C ARG A 221 -17.25 6.57 -5.13
N ASP A 222 -18.21 7.49 -5.16
CA ASP A 222 -18.73 8.02 -6.43
C ASP A 222 -17.68 8.92 -7.10
N VAL A 223 -17.41 8.61 -8.37
CA VAL A 223 -16.40 9.29 -9.17
C VAL A 223 -17.01 9.77 -10.48
N LYS A 224 -16.65 11.00 -10.86
CA LYS A 224 -16.96 11.55 -12.17
C LYS A 224 -15.97 11.01 -13.20
N TYR A 225 -16.48 10.33 -14.20
CA TYR A 225 -15.74 9.77 -15.33
C TYR A 225 -16.10 10.48 -16.63
N LEU A 226 -15.15 10.47 -17.56
CA LEU A 226 -15.38 10.81 -18.96
C LEU A 226 -15.67 9.52 -19.73
N LEU A 227 -16.86 9.46 -20.33
CA LEU A 227 -17.20 8.48 -21.35
C LEU A 227 -16.79 9.03 -22.71
N ILE A 228 -15.69 8.51 -23.24
CA ILE A 228 -15.14 8.89 -24.55
C ILE A 228 -15.58 7.83 -25.56
N LYS A 229 -16.29 8.25 -26.62
CA LYS A 229 -16.74 7.39 -27.72
C LYS A 229 -15.93 7.66 -28.98
N LEU A 230 -15.57 6.59 -29.67
CA LEU A 230 -14.80 6.59 -30.90
C LEU A 230 -15.68 6.36 -32.13
N GLU A 231 -15.16 6.68 -33.31
CA GLU A 231 -15.84 6.58 -34.60
C GLU A 231 -16.30 5.14 -34.92
N ASP A 232 -15.57 4.13 -34.45
CA ASP A 232 -15.90 2.72 -34.64
C ASP A 232 -16.86 2.17 -33.58
N SER A 233 -17.53 3.04 -32.83
CA SER A 233 -18.43 2.74 -31.69
C SER A 233 -17.73 2.21 -30.44
N SER A 234 -16.40 2.05 -30.44
CA SER A 234 -15.65 1.73 -29.23
C SER A 234 -15.74 2.88 -28.22
N LYS A 235 -15.60 2.56 -26.94
CA LYS A 235 -15.73 3.55 -25.87
C LYS A 235 -14.86 3.19 -24.67
N ILE A 236 -14.39 4.21 -23.95
CA ILE A 236 -13.69 4.05 -22.68
C ILE A 236 -14.30 4.98 -21.65
N LYS A 237 -14.34 4.52 -20.39
CA LYS A 237 -14.65 5.34 -19.23
C LYS A 237 -13.38 5.52 -18.41
N ILE A 238 -13.01 6.77 -18.15
CA ILE A 238 -11.74 7.10 -17.52
C ILE A 238 -11.85 8.44 -16.78
N SER A 239 -11.17 8.58 -15.63
CA SER A 239 -11.24 9.85 -14.88
C SER A 239 -10.50 10.96 -15.61
N GLY A 240 -10.87 12.22 -15.36
CA GLY A 240 -10.34 13.36 -16.09
C GLY A 240 -8.82 13.56 -15.97
N GLU A 241 -8.24 13.21 -14.82
CA GLU A 241 -6.81 13.35 -14.56
C GLU A 241 -5.96 12.18 -15.10
N HIS A 242 -6.59 11.07 -15.53
CA HIS A 242 -5.87 9.90 -16.00
C HIS A 242 -5.23 10.12 -17.37
N LEU A 243 -4.02 9.60 -17.58
CA LEU A 243 -3.33 9.72 -18.86
C LEU A 243 -3.83 8.67 -19.87
N ILE A 244 -4.19 9.11 -21.06
CA ILE A 244 -4.61 8.26 -22.18
C ILE A 244 -3.73 8.47 -23.40
N MET A 245 -3.55 7.42 -24.21
CA MET A 245 -2.66 7.44 -25.36
C MET A 245 -3.34 8.11 -26.58
N VAL A 246 -2.76 9.22 -27.05
CA VAL A 246 -3.32 10.05 -28.11
C VAL A 246 -2.29 10.32 -29.21
N GLY A 247 -2.74 10.17 -30.45
CA GLY A 247 -2.00 10.57 -31.65
C GLY A 247 -0.71 9.77 -31.91
N ILE A 248 -0.06 10.12 -33.02
CA ILE A 248 1.10 9.41 -33.54
C ILE A 248 2.27 9.52 -32.53
N ASN A 249 3.01 8.42 -32.36
CA ASN A 249 4.14 8.24 -31.42
C ASN A 249 3.80 7.98 -29.95
N HIS A 250 2.59 7.49 -29.64
CA HIS A 250 2.25 7.10 -28.27
C HIS A 250 2.47 8.25 -27.27
N LYS A 251 2.01 9.46 -27.64
CA LYS A 251 1.96 10.57 -26.69
C LYS A 251 0.81 10.32 -25.72
N THR A 252 1.01 10.74 -24.47
CA THR A 252 -0.04 10.69 -23.46
C THR A 252 -0.60 12.08 -23.20
N MET A 253 -1.89 12.15 -22.86
CA MET A 253 -2.51 13.38 -22.37
C MET A 253 -3.53 13.03 -21.28
N MET A 254 -3.81 13.96 -20.38
CA MET A 254 -4.90 13.79 -19.41
C MET A 254 -6.24 13.69 -20.15
N ALA A 255 -7.11 12.78 -19.74
CA ALA A 255 -8.38 12.52 -20.40
C ALA A 255 -9.27 13.76 -20.48
N LYS A 256 -9.23 14.66 -19.47
CA LYS A 256 -9.95 15.94 -19.46
C LYS A 256 -9.53 16.89 -20.59
N ASN A 257 -8.35 16.69 -21.17
CA ASN A 257 -7.83 17.50 -22.26
C ASN A 257 -8.12 16.89 -23.64
N VAL A 258 -8.69 15.69 -23.71
CA VAL A 258 -9.07 15.05 -24.97
C VAL A 258 -10.25 15.81 -25.59
N ASN A 259 -10.17 16.07 -26.89
CA ASN A 259 -11.20 16.76 -27.66
C ASN A 259 -11.77 15.86 -28.76
N LYS A 260 -12.96 16.22 -29.24
CA LYS A 260 -13.50 15.62 -30.48
C LYS A 260 -12.52 15.88 -31.63
N GLY A 261 -12.27 14.85 -32.44
CA GLY A 261 -11.29 14.89 -33.52
C GLY A 261 -9.90 14.39 -33.14
N ASP A 262 -9.55 14.33 -31.85
CA ASP A 262 -8.35 13.62 -31.40
C ASP A 262 -8.46 12.13 -31.71
N ALA A 263 -7.35 11.40 -31.76
CA ALA A 263 -7.34 9.98 -32.09
C ALA A 263 -6.68 9.15 -30.98
N LEU A 264 -7.40 8.18 -30.45
CA LEU A 264 -6.93 7.27 -29.41
C LEU A 264 -6.35 5.99 -30.02
N TYR A 265 -5.35 5.40 -29.38
CA TYR A 265 -4.77 4.14 -29.84
C TYR A 265 -5.64 2.95 -29.43
N MET A 266 -6.21 2.27 -30.42
CA MET A 266 -7.07 1.10 -30.26
C MET A 266 -6.35 -0.16 -30.75
N LEU A 267 -6.46 -1.23 -29.97
CA LEU A 267 -5.87 -2.53 -30.27
C LEU A 267 -6.27 -3.02 -31.68
N HIS A 268 -5.29 -3.50 -32.45
CA HIS A 268 -5.44 -4.00 -33.83
C HIS A 268 -5.97 -3.03 -34.89
N LYS A 269 -6.53 -1.86 -34.53
CA LYS A 269 -7.01 -0.84 -35.49
C LYS A 269 -6.12 0.41 -35.56
N GLY A 270 -5.21 0.59 -34.60
CA GLY A 270 -4.38 1.79 -34.53
C GLY A 270 -5.18 3.00 -34.04
N PHE A 271 -4.98 4.17 -34.65
CA PHE A 271 -5.57 5.42 -34.15
C PHE A 271 -7.01 5.62 -34.66
N VAL A 272 -7.96 5.71 -33.74
CA VAL A 272 -9.39 5.92 -34.05
C VAL A 272 -9.87 7.23 -33.44
N LYS A 273 -10.63 8.02 -34.22
CA LYS A 273 -11.04 9.37 -33.84
C LYS A 273 -12.12 9.38 -32.75
N VAL A 274 -12.02 10.36 -31.85
CA VAL A 274 -13.02 10.68 -30.83
C VAL A 274 -14.17 11.44 -31.47
N VAL A 275 -15.39 10.93 -31.29
CA VAL A 275 -16.62 11.53 -31.83
C VAL A 275 -17.51 12.13 -30.75
N ALA A 276 -17.43 11.63 -29.52
CA ALA A 276 -18.20 12.16 -28.39
C ALA A 276 -17.46 11.99 -27.06
N ILE A 277 -17.67 12.95 -26.17
CA ILE A 277 -17.19 12.94 -24.80
C ILE A 277 -18.37 13.39 -23.93
N THR A 278 -18.72 12.60 -22.93
CA THR A 278 -19.81 12.89 -21.99
C THR A 278 -19.37 12.55 -20.58
N GLU A 279 -19.82 13.31 -19.59
CA GLU A 279 -19.56 12.99 -18.18
C GLU A 279 -20.56 11.95 -17.68
N VAL A 280 -20.08 10.99 -16.90
CA VAL A 280 -20.90 9.98 -16.21
C VAL A 280 -20.41 9.86 -14.76
N ILE A 281 -21.30 9.49 -13.84
CA ILE A 281 -20.93 9.18 -12.46
C ILE A 281 -21.02 7.68 -12.29
N GLU A 282 -19.95 7.06 -11.80
CA GLU A 282 -19.95 5.64 -11.43
C GLU A 282 -19.34 5.45 -10.04
N THR A 283 -19.76 4.40 -9.37
CA THR A 283 -19.28 4.04 -8.04
C THR A 283 -18.06 3.14 -8.14
N GLY A 284 -17.07 3.48 -7.34
CA GLY A 284 -15.81 2.81 -7.22
C GLY A 284 -14.76 3.29 -8.23
N LEU A 285 -13.50 3.04 -7.90
CA LEU A 285 -12.34 3.43 -8.66
C LEU A 285 -11.21 2.44 -8.47
N LEU A 286 -10.46 2.20 -9.54
CA LEU A 286 -9.28 1.35 -9.55
C LEU A 286 -8.16 2.00 -10.38
N ALA A 287 -6.94 1.97 -9.86
CA ALA A 287 -5.73 2.45 -10.54
C ALA A 287 -4.69 1.31 -10.60
N PRO A 288 -4.74 0.46 -11.65
CA PRO A 288 -3.81 -0.65 -11.80
C PRO A 288 -2.43 -0.14 -12.21
N ILE A 289 -1.37 -0.69 -11.61
CA ILE A 289 0.02 -0.48 -12.05
C ILE A 289 0.57 -1.78 -12.63
N THR A 290 0.85 -1.79 -13.94
CA THR A 290 1.47 -2.92 -14.63
C THR A 290 2.98 -2.76 -14.74
N ALA A 291 3.71 -3.84 -15.02
CA ALA A 291 5.14 -3.76 -15.29
C ALA A 291 5.47 -2.94 -16.56
N ALA A 292 4.56 -2.89 -17.53
CA ALA A 292 4.68 -2.09 -18.74
C ALA A 292 4.32 -0.60 -18.52
N GLY A 293 3.64 -0.26 -17.41
CA GLY A 293 3.20 1.12 -17.13
C GLY A 293 2.02 1.59 -17.97
N ASN A 294 1.42 0.69 -18.75
CA ASN A 294 0.26 0.93 -19.57
C ASN A 294 -0.62 -0.32 -19.61
N ILE A 295 -1.88 -0.14 -20.02
CA ILE A 295 -2.88 -1.20 -20.04
C ILE A 295 -3.92 -0.90 -21.13
N PHE A 296 -4.42 -1.95 -21.77
CA PHE A 296 -5.59 -1.85 -22.64
C PHE A 296 -6.88 -2.02 -21.81
N VAL A 297 -7.73 -1.00 -21.85
CA VAL A 297 -9.05 -0.98 -21.20
C VAL A 297 -10.10 -0.75 -22.27
N GLU A 298 -11.07 -1.65 -22.39
CA GLU A 298 -12.04 -1.66 -23.50
C GLU A 298 -11.35 -1.64 -24.89
N GLY A 299 -10.17 -2.27 -24.99
CA GLY A 299 -9.35 -2.27 -26.22
C GLY A 299 -8.63 -0.96 -26.52
N ILE A 300 -8.74 0.06 -25.67
CA ILE A 300 -8.09 1.37 -25.84
C ILE A 300 -6.86 1.46 -24.91
N LEU A 301 -5.73 1.90 -25.44
CA LEU A 301 -4.49 2.00 -24.69
C LEU A 301 -4.51 3.22 -23.76
N ALA A 302 -4.37 2.97 -22.48
CA ALA A 302 -4.24 3.97 -21.44
C ALA A 302 -2.94 3.80 -20.65
N SER A 303 -2.51 4.89 -20.03
CA SER A 303 -1.45 4.83 -19.03
C SER A 303 -1.94 4.12 -17.77
N CYS A 304 -1.01 3.69 -16.92
CA CYS A 304 -1.31 3.36 -15.52
C CYS A 304 -1.22 4.58 -14.59
N TYR A 305 -0.91 5.77 -15.14
CA TYR A 305 -0.60 6.98 -14.39
C TYR A 305 -1.60 8.11 -14.66
N ALA A 306 -1.64 9.05 -13.73
CA ALA A 306 -2.56 10.17 -13.75
C ALA A 306 -1.92 11.38 -13.08
N ASN A 307 -2.46 12.57 -13.37
CA ASN A 307 -1.99 13.86 -12.83
C ASN A 307 -0.46 14.10 -13.01
N LEU A 308 0.11 13.53 -14.07
CA LEU A 308 1.50 13.76 -14.46
C LEU A 308 1.54 14.66 -15.69
N VAL A 309 2.29 15.74 -15.58
CA VAL A 309 2.54 16.68 -16.67
C VAL A 309 3.92 16.42 -17.28
N ASP A 310 4.06 16.77 -18.56
CA ASP A 310 5.35 16.70 -19.23
C ASP A 310 6.34 17.67 -18.56
N VAL A 311 7.52 17.17 -18.20
CA VAL A 311 8.58 17.96 -17.57
C VAL A 311 9.53 18.47 -18.66
N LYS A 312 9.75 19.79 -18.68
CA LYS A 312 10.74 20.43 -19.55
C LYS A 312 12.01 20.70 -18.75
N ILE A 313 13.13 20.14 -19.19
CA ILE A 313 14.45 20.32 -18.58
C ILE A 313 15.30 21.17 -19.53
N LEU A 314 16.16 22.02 -18.96
CA LEU A 314 17.08 22.90 -19.70
C LEU A 314 16.38 23.84 -20.69
N GLY A 315 15.37 24.59 -20.25
CA GLY A 315 14.74 25.62 -21.08
C GLY A 315 14.05 25.07 -22.33
N GLU A 316 13.37 23.92 -22.21
CA GLU A 316 12.67 23.19 -23.27
C GLU A 316 13.50 22.27 -24.17
N LEU A 317 14.84 22.21 -24.01
CA LEU A 317 15.67 21.33 -24.83
C LEU A 317 15.33 19.84 -24.68
N VAL A 318 14.96 19.43 -23.47
CA VAL A 318 14.60 18.04 -23.16
C VAL A 318 13.18 18.02 -22.60
N LYS A 319 12.29 17.34 -23.32
CA LYS A 319 10.91 17.12 -22.88
C LYS A 319 10.74 15.66 -22.45
N ILE A 320 10.48 15.45 -21.17
CA ILE A 320 10.18 14.14 -20.58
C ILE A 320 8.66 14.02 -20.46
N SER A 321 8.09 12.96 -21.03
CA SER A 321 6.65 12.76 -20.96
C SER A 321 6.17 12.42 -19.54
N GLY A 322 4.94 12.78 -19.19
CA GLY A 322 4.33 12.38 -17.91
C GLY A 322 4.36 10.85 -17.71
N GLN A 323 4.19 10.08 -18.79
CA GLN A 323 4.36 8.63 -18.79
C GLN A 323 5.76 8.20 -18.30
N THR A 324 6.82 8.82 -18.83
CA THR A 324 8.21 8.51 -18.46
C THR A 324 8.50 8.87 -17.00
N VAL A 325 7.91 9.96 -16.51
CA VAL A 325 8.00 10.34 -15.09
C VAL A 325 7.39 9.26 -14.20
N GLY A 326 6.20 8.76 -14.56
CA GLY A 326 5.55 7.66 -13.85
C GLY A 326 6.38 6.37 -13.91
N ASP A 327 6.90 6.02 -15.08
CA ASP A 327 7.75 4.84 -15.27
C ASP A 327 9.00 4.87 -14.36
N LEU A 328 9.64 6.02 -14.22
CA LEU A 328 10.80 6.21 -13.34
C LEU A 328 10.39 6.14 -11.86
N GLY A 329 9.28 6.78 -11.48
CA GLY A 329 8.80 6.77 -10.09
C GLY A 329 8.44 5.38 -9.58
N PHE A 330 7.90 4.52 -10.45
CA PHE A 330 7.51 3.14 -10.10
C PHE A 330 8.61 2.11 -10.41
N LEU A 331 9.78 2.52 -10.91
CA LEU A 331 10.87 1.60 -11.23
C LEU A 331 11.33 0.73 -10.04
N PRO A 332 11.50 1.27 -8.80
CA PRO A 332 11.91 0.43 -7.67
C PRO A 332 10.93 -0.70 -7.37
N LEU A 333 9.62 -0.43 -7.49
CA LEU A 333 8.57 -1.42 -7.26
C LEU A 333 8.53 -2.49 -8.36
N ARG A 334 8.77 -2.09 -9.62
CA ARG A 334 8.94 -3.03 -10.74
C ARG A 334 10.12 -3.96 -10.54
N VAL A 335 11.25 -3.41 -10.09
CA VAL A 335 12.46 -4.20 -9.83
C VAL A 335 12.24 -5.14 -8.64
N ALA A 336 11.65 -4.66 -7.55
CA ALA A 336 11.37 -5.49 -6.37
C ALA A 336 10.51 -6.72 -6.71
N ARG A 337 9.50 -6.58 -7.57
CA ARG A 337 8.63 -7.68 -8.04
C ARG A 337 9.39 -8.80 -8.76
N TYR A 338 10.56 -8.54 -9.34
CA TYR A 338 11.38 -9.60 -9.94
C TYR A 338 12.16 -10.41 -8.90
N PHE A 339 12.34 -9.87 -7.69
CA PHE A 339 13.11 -10.49 -6.62
C PHE A 339 12.25 -11.08 -5.50
N PHE A 340 10.99 -10.64 -5.36
CA PHE A 340 10.02 -11.07 -4.35
C PHE A 340 8.68 -11.46 -4.99
#